data_AF-R7NHS0-F1
#
_entry.id   AF-R7NHS0-F1
#
_cell.length_a   1.000
_cell.length_b   1.000
_cell.length_c   1.000
_cell.angle_alpha   90.00
_cell.angle_beta   90.00
_cell.angle_gamma   90.00
#
_symmetry.space_group_name_H-M   'P 1'
#
loop_
_entity.id
_entity.type
_entity.pdbx_description
1 polymer ?
#
loop_
_entity_poly.entity_id
_entity_poly.type
_entity_poly.pdbx_seq_one_letter_code
_entity_poly.pdbx_strand_id
1 'polypeptide(L)' 'MIAIFNPYVIYIKIDSGGEYMVNKIIEVQNIKVNIANINDNDYICISDFGKYKEGKSKAVDIIRNWLRNRITLEFLGT' A
#
# COMPACT_ATOMS: atom_id res chain seq x y z
N MET A 1 -5.55 -8.41 -4.89
CA MET A 1 -4.78 -9.45 -4.16
C MET A 1 -3.79 -8.76 -3.23
N ILE A 2 -3.69 -9.18 -1.97
CA ILE A 2 -2.75 -8.60 -0.97
C ILE A 2 -1.47 -9.44 -0.94
N ALA A 3 -0.31 -8.78 -0.91
CA ALA A 3 0.97 -9.44 -0.78
C ALA A 3 1.76 -8.87 0.41
N ILE A 4 2.42 -9.75 1.16
CA ILE A 4 3.19 -9.43 2.38
C ILE A 4 4.64 -9.82 2.11
N PHE A 5 5.54 -8.83 2.02
CA PHE A 5 6.97 -9.05 1.70
C PHE A 5 7.88 -8.93 2.94
N ASN A 6 7.33 -8.50 4.07
CA ASN A 6 7.97 -8.41 5.37
C ASN A 6 6.84 -8.43 6.42
N PRO A 7 7.03 -8.98 7.65
CA PRO A 7 5.98 -9.01 8.68
C PRO A 7 5.31 -7.66 8.98
N TYR A 8 5.88 -6.54 8.53
CA TYR A 8 5.34 -5.19 8.76
C TYR A 8 5.02 -4.37 7.51
N VAL A 9 5.24 -4.90 6.30
CA VAL A 9 5.04 -4.13 5.06
C VAL A 9 4.02 -4.81 4.17
N ILE A 10 2.94 -4.08 3.90
CA ILE A 10 1.77 -4.58 3.18
C ILE A 10 1.64 -3.85 1.86
N TYR A 11 1.36 -4.65 0.83
CA TYR A 11 1.23 -4.23 -0.54
C TYR A 11 -0.13 -4.63 -1.10
N ILE A 12 -0.82 -3.69 -1.75
CA ILE A 12 -2.07 -3.94 -2.48
C ILE A 12 -1.78 -3.94 -3.98
N LYS A 13 -2.21 -5.00 -4.67
CA LYS A 13 -2.11 -5.09 -6.13
C LYS A 13 -2.92 -3.95 -6.77
N ILE A 14 -2.29 -3.21 -7.66
CA ILE A 14 -2.91 -2.25 -8.56
C ILE A 14 -3.14 -2.96 -9.90
N ASP A 15 -4.34 -2.86 -10.45
CA ASP A 15 -4.62 -3.34 -11.80
C ASP A 15 -4.31 -2.22 -12.79
N SER A 16 -3.05 -2.14 -13.21
CA SER A 16 -2.63 -1.20 -14.24
C SER A 16 -3.07 -1.75 -15.60
N GLY A 17 -4.19 -1.25 -16.11
CA GLY A 17 -4.58 -1.48 -17.50
C GLY A 17 -3.58 -0.86 -18.46
N GLY A 18 -2.52 -1.61 -18.81
CA GLY A 18 -1.58 -1.34 -19.92
C GLY A 18 -0.62 -0.15 -19.76
N GLU A 19 0.67 -0.40 -20.04
CA GLU A 19 1.72 0.55 -20.45
C GLU A 19 2.00 1.81 -19.58
N TYR A 20 1.99 1.69 -18.25
CA TYR A 20 2.58 2.74 -17.40
C TYR A 20 3.95 2.29 -16.88
N MET A 21 5.00 3.06 -17.19
CA MET A 21 6.29 2.90 -16.51
C MET A 21 6.12 3.25 -15.04
N VAL A 22 6.18 2.24 -14.21
CA VAL A 22 5.85 2.32 -12.79
C VAL A 22 6.97 3.05 -12.08
N ASN A 23 6.72 4.30 -11.69
CA ASN A 23 7.68 5.04 -10.89
C ASN A 23 7.82 4.31 -9.54
N LYS A 24 9.03 3.88 -9.20
CA LYS A 24 9.26 3.02 -8.02
C LYS A 24 8.84 3.68 -6.71
N ILE A 25 8.73 5.01 -6.71
CA ILE A 25 8.27 5.82 -5.59
C ILE A 25 7.33 6.90 -6.14
N ILE A 26 6.17 7.06 -5.48
CA ILE A 26 5.27 8.19 -5.70
C ILE A 26 5.22 9.07 -4.46
N GLU A 27 4.91 10.36 -4.64
CA GLU A 27 4.72 11.29 -3.54
C GLU A 27 3.24 11.64 -3.40
N VAL A 28 2.65 11.31 -2.24
CA VAL A 28 1.25 11.60 -1.92
C VAL A 28 1.23 12.40 -0.63
N GLN A 29 0.71 13.63 -0.69
CA GLN A 29 0.63 14.52 0.48
C GLN A 29 1.96 14.63 1.24
N ASN A 30 3.07 14.80 0.51
CA ASN A 30 4.42 14.93 1.07
C ASN A 30 4.97 13.64 1.72
N ILE A 31 4.37 12.49 1.41
CA ILE A 31 4.80 11.15 1.84
C ILE A 31 5.31 10.39 0.63
N LYS A 32 6.51 9.84 0.73
CA LYS A 32 7.06 8.92 -0.26
C LYS A 32 6.47 7.53 -0.05
N VAL A 33 5.78 7.02 -1.07
CA VAL A 33 5.11 5.72 -1.08
C VAL A 33 5.78 4.83 -2.11
N ASN A 34 6.22 3.65 -1.70
CA ASN A 34 6.88 2.71 -2.60
C ASN A 34 5.87 1.95 -3.46
N ILE A 35 6.28 1.68 -4.70
CA ILE A 35 5.61 0.75 -5.60
C ILE A 35 6.56 -0.42 -5.88
N ALA A 36 6.04 -1.64 -5.71
CA ALA A 36 6.74 -2.88 -5.99
C ALA A 36 6.13 -3.53 -7.24
N ASN A 37 6.97 -3.92 -8.20
CA ASN A 37 6.55 -4.68 -9.36
C ASN A 37 6.98 -6.15 -9.16
N ILE A 38 6.01 -7.06 -9.28
CA ILE A 38 6.20 -8.49 -9.00
C ILE A 38 5.37 -9.30 -9.97
N ASN A 39 6.03 -10.14 -10.76
CA ASN A 39 5.41 -11.00 -11.77
C ASN A 39 4.45 -10.20 -12.68
N ASP A 40 4.91 -9.07 -13.20
CA ASP A 40 4.13 -8.16 -14.07
C ASP A 40 2.89 -7.54 -13.41
N ASN A 41 2.80 -7.61 -12.08
CA ASN A 41 1.76 -6.96 -11.30
C ASN A 41 2.37 -5.85 -10.46
N ASP A 42 1.73 -4.69 -10.48
CA ASP A 42 2.12 -3.57 -9.65
C ASP A 42 1.45 -3.64 -8.30
N TYR A 43 2.18 -3.20 -7.28
CA TYR A 43 1.68 -3.15 -5.93
C TYR A 43 2.09 -1.87 -5.23
N ILE A 44 1.15 -1.21 -4.58
CA ILE A 44 1.42 -0.03 -3.76
C ILE A 44 1.61 -0.39 -2.30
N CYS A 45 2.64 0.18 -1.67
CA CYS A 45 2.92 0.00 -0.25
C CYS A 45 1.93 0.80 0.59
N ILE A 46 0.91 0.14 1.14
CA ILE A 46 -0.06 0.83 2.01
C ILE A 46 0.51 1.17 3.38
N SER A 47 1.57 0.47 3.79
CA SER A 47 2.26 0.75 5.05
C SER A 47 2.94 2.12 5.05
N ASP A 48 3.32 2.63 3.88
CA ASP A 48 3.91 3.96 3.76
C ASP A 48 2.87 5.07 4.01
N PHE A 49 1.59 4.86 3.67
CA PHE A 49 0.52 5.81 4.00
C PHE A 49 0.30 5.96 5.50
N GLY A 50 0.53 4.90 6.28
CA GLY A 50 0.46 4.95 7.74
C GLY A 50 1.45 5.95 8.36
N LYS A 51 2.54 6.26 7.66
CA LYS A 51 3.58 7.22 8.11
C LYS A 51 3.08 8.67 8.10
N TYR A 52 1.94 8.96 7.47
CA TYR A 52 1.32 10.29 7.47
C TYR A 52 1.04 10.81 8.88
N LYS A 53 0.54 9.94 9.77
CA LYS A 53 0.27 10.30 11.15
C LYS A 53 1.53 10.06 11.98
N GLU A 54 1.97 11.11 12.66
CA GLU A 54 3.17 11.08 13.51
C GLU A 54 3.19 9.85 14.45
N GLY A 55 4.16 8.96 14.22
CA GLY A 55 4.47 7.82 15.06
C GLY A 55 4.31 6.46 14.37
N LYS A 56 5.41 5.71 14.28
CA LYS A 56 5.44 4.32 13.75
C LYS A 56 4.41 3.42 14.42
N SER A 57 4.15 3.57 15.72
CA SER A 57 3.16 2.74 16.43
C SER A 57 1.74 2.95 15.89
N LYS A 58 1.33 4.20 15.66
CA LYS A 58 -0.02 4.54 15.18
C LYS A 58 -0.26 4.03 13.75
N ALA A 59 0.76 4.09 12.91
CA ALA A 59 0.72 3.57 11.55
C ALA A 59 0.33 2.08 11.53
N VAL A 60 0.99 1.27 12.35
CA VAL A 60 0.77 -0.18 12.40
C VAL A 60 -0.64 -0.50 12.92
N ASP A 61 -1.15 0.25 13.90
CA ASP A 61 -2.50 0.04 14.44
C ASP A 61 -3.59 0.41 13.43
N ILE A 62 -3.39 1.48 12.65
CA ILE A 62 -4.29 1.88 11.56
C ILE A 62 -4.36 0.80 10.48
N ILE A 63 -3.20 0.29 10.04
CA ILE A 63 -3.11 -0.77 9.02
C ILE A 63 -3.78 -2.05 9.53
N ARG A 64 -3.54 -2.44 10.79
CA ARG A 64 -4.22 -3.59 11.42
C ARG A 64 -5.73 -3.41 11.46
N ASN A 65 -6.21 -2.19 11.72
CA ASN A 65 -7.63 -1.88 11.69
C ASN A 65 -8.23 -2.02 10.28
N TRP A 66 -7.52 -1.58 9.24
CA TRP A 66 -7.94 -1.76 7.85
C TRP A 66 -7.99 -3.24 7.46
N LEU A 67 -7.00 -4.04 7.84
CA LEU A 67 -7.00 -5.49 7.58
C LEU A 67 -8.13 -6.23 8.31
N ARG A 68 -8.48 -5.78 9.53
CA ARG A 68 -9.57 -6.37 10.31
C ARG A 68 -10.93 -6.10 9.68
N ASN A 69 -11.09 -4.98 8.99
CA ASN A 69 -12.35 -4.58 8.38
C ASN A 69 -12.34 -4.83 6.86
N ARG A 70 -12.98 -5.91 6.42
CA ARG A 70 -13.08 -6.27 4.99
C ARG A 70 -13.69 -5.15 4.13
N ILE A 71 -14.62 -4.36 4.66
CA ILE A 71 -15.23 -3.23 3.95
C ILE A 71 -14.17 -2.18 3.60
N THR A 72 -13.18 -1.97 4.47
CA THR A 72 -12.10 -1.02 4.22
C THR A 72 -11.18 -1.49 3.11
N LEU A 73 -10.90 -2.80 3.02
CA LEU A 73 -10.09 -3.36 1.94
C LEU A 73 -10.82 -3.33 0.59
N GLU A 74 -12.13 -3.60 0.58
CA GLU A 74 -12.95 -3.50 -0.63
C GLU A 74 -13.06 -2.05 -1.14
N PHE A 75 -13.18 -1.08 -0.23
CA PHE A 75 -13.19 0.34 -0.57
C PHE A 75 -11.85 0.83 -1.14
N LEU A 76 -10.72 0.29 -0.65
CA LEU A 76 -9.39 0.65 -1.16
C LEU A 76 -9.03 -0.01 -2.50
N GLY A 77 -9.77 -1.06 -2.91
CA GLY A 77 -9.53 -1.83 -4.12
C GLY A 77 -10.58 -1.66 -5.22
N THR A 78 -11.60 -0.82 -5.01
CA THR A 78 -12.56 -0.36 -6.04
C THR A 78 -11.98 0.85 -6.77
#